data_AF-A0A2Z4LMU7-F1
#
_entry.id   AF-A0A2Z4LMU7-F1
#
_cell.length_a   1.000
_cell.length_b   1.000
_cell.length_c   1.000
_cell.angle_alpha   90.00
_cell.angle_beta   90.00
_cell.angle_gamma   90.00
#
_symmetry.space_group_name_H-M   'P 1'
#
loop_
_entity.id
_entity.type
_entity.pdbx_description
1 polymer ?
#
loop_
_entity_poly.entity_id
_entity_poly.type
_entity_poly.pdbx_seq_one_letter_code
_entity_poly.pdbx_strand_id
1 'polypeptide(L)'
;MKKKLFWTFPLVSLPLLATPVIASACDNKEVITKRAEQERIINEKLTFNHVLVTLTNTYLQTFYANDLTANLSTNNEGEKQDKIASLYSNKNSQLYKDLYEIFKIYADRQIENNPQFFSNLRNTFIEAKIDVENYNPAPFVAPNEDEFLFIMNNSNVLMDNLRYEIQKLLLVRNYLLKDREELRALANNENGLDKQQAKIVIDEDKTPEREKILFKHLNAKENTLHLIKYLLDNPLIQTWEFNDSRDMNLRWKQGEIRTADDYNRLAEYNPANKPLYKVNEVAKHPELLVATGANENIDLTTLRSYKGISKATGSVAELATDIYSLKSQESPIYGFVDANSKKVYSQDSFTFAKLLKQELRAPLAKISDLKKAEINENKAKTLSPADIELTGLTKVEDPKKTIYQKEVTLDQKTYHMLFEITSVLSNLDKTRDIEITVHVSVKELEKRQHLVYKSTLNNLENEITAKEYNLNLYRDYVNALDNTSKMFNPKYVVKIVPLLNEDPTLEFSDNKANSTDETKKAFNFKNTPWDNETQQKIIANHIIFLDTNDLFKKANAYFKELGFKMDESKMNTSIAKKLKLEGLL
;
A
#
# COMPACT_ATOMS: atom_id res chain seq x y z
N MET A 1 -26.31 -15.44 -38.23
CA MET A 1 -25.65 -14.22 -37.74
C MET A 1 -25.64 -14.22 -36.21
N LYS A 2 -24.43 -14.12 -35.64
CA LYS A 2 -24.06 -13.74 -34.24
C LYS A 2 -24.70 -14.54 -33.08
N LYS A 3 -24.02 -15.62 -32.66
CA LYS A 3 -24.09 -16.13 -31.28
C LYS A 3 -23.15 -15.27 -30.41
N LYS A 4 -23.68 -14.68 -29.34
CA LYS A 4 -22.93 -14.00 -28.27
C LYS A 4 -22.33 -15.07 -27.35
N LEU A 5 -21.01 -15.07 -27.22
CA LEU A 5 -20.26 -15.91 -26.30
C LEU A 5 -20.13 -15.14 -24.97
N PHE A 6 -20.86 -15.57 -23.94
CA PHE A 6 -20.62 -15.11 -22.57
C PHE A 6 -19.37 -15.82 -22.05
N TRP A 7 -18.34 -15.05 -21.73
CA TRP A 7 -17.17 -15.51 -20.99
C TRP A 7 -17.51 -15.51 -19.50
N THR A 8 -17.82 -16.68 -18.95
CA THR A 8 -17.79 -16.93 -17.50
C THR A 8 -16.43 -17.54 -17.17
N PHE A 9 -15.59 -16.80 -16.44
CA PHE A 9 -14.40 -17.35 -15.80
C PHE A 9 -14.82 -18.47 -14.81
N PRO A 10 -14.24 -19.66 -14.87
CA PRO A 10 -14.42 -20.63 -13.80
C PRO A 10 -13.56 -20.19 -12.62
N LEU A 11 -14.20 -19.89 -11.49
CA LEU A 11 -13.55 -20.02 -10.19
C LEU A 11 -13.06 -21.47 -10.10
N VAL A 12 -11.75 -21.67 -10.16
CA VAL A 12 -11.15 -22.94 -9.74
C VAL A 12 -11.18 -22.93 -8.20
N SER A 13 -12.35 -23.18 -7.64
CA SER A 13 -12.47 -23.68 -6.27
C SER A 13 -11.98 -25.13 -6.32
N LEU A 14 -10.74 -25.37 -5.89
CA LEU A 14 -10.33 -26.71 -5.49
C LEU A 14 -11.26 -27.13 -4.34
N PRO A 15 -12.10 -28.16 -4.49
CA PRO A 15 -12.84 -28.66 -3.37
C PRO A 15 -11.83 -29.32 -2.44
N LEU A 16 -11.66 -28.76 -1.24
CA LEU A 16 -11.18 -29.51 -0.08
C LEU A 16 -12.11 -30.70 0.08
N LEU A 17 -11.67 -31.88 -0.37
CA LEU A 17 -12.33 -33.15 -0.11
C LEU A 17 -12.14 -33.48 1.37
N ALA A 18 -12.94 -32.84 2.23
CA ALA A 18 -13.33 -33.42 3.50
C ALA A 18 -14.35 -34.52 3.18
N THR A 19 -13.92 -35.77 3.02
CA THR A 19 -14.84 -36.90 3.02
C THR A 19 -14.93 -37.49 4.42
N PRO A 20 -16.11 -37.47 5.06
CA PRO A 20 -16.36 -38.34 6.19
C PRO A 20 -16.33 -39.78 5.66
N VAL A 21 -15.59 -40.66 6.34
CA VAL A 21 -15.55 -42.09 5.99
C VAL A 21 -16.93 -42.69 6.27
N ILE A 22 -17.75 -42.85 5.23
CA ILE A 22 -18.93 -43.70 5.26
C ILE A 22 -18.43 -45.14 5.18
N ALA A 23 -18.58 -45.87 6.28
CA ALA A 23 -18.40 -47.31 6.29
C ALA A 23 -19.51 -47.97 5.46
N SER A 24 -19.14 -48.54 4.32
CA SER A 24 -19.94 -49.56 3.64
C SER A 24 -19.04 -50.73 3.27
N ALA A 25 -19.33 -51.89 3.84
CA ALA A 25 -18.64 -53.14 3.55
C ALA A 25 -18.84 -53.51 2.07
N CYS A 26 -17.76 -53.50 1.28
CA CYS A 26 -17.65 -54.24 0.02
C CYS A 26 -16.17 -54.40 -0.38
N ASP A 27 -15.78 -55.66 -0.58
CA ASP A 27 -14.53 -56.22 -1.09
C ASP A 27 -13.18 -55.70 -0.52
N ASN A 28 -12.61 -56.48 0.40
CA ASN A 28 -11.34 -56.17 1.09
C ASN A 28 -10.17 -55.91 0.14
N LYS A 29 -10.15 -56.47 -1.07
CA LYS A 29 -9.08 -56.21 -2.04
C LYS A 29 -9.12 -54.80 -2.63
N GLU A 30 -10.31 -54.26 -2.90
CA GLU A 30 -10.45 -52.92 -3.48
C GLU A 30 -10.18 -51.82 -2.44
N VAL A 31 -10.57 -52.05 -1.18
CA VAL A 31 -10.31 -51.16 -0.04
C VAL A 31 -8.83 -51.14 0.36
N ILE A 32 -8.15 -52.30 0.36
CA ILE A 32 -6.70 -52.37 0.64
C ILE A 32 -5.90 -51.64 -0.45
N THR A 33 -6.29 -51.79 -1.72
CA THR A 33 -5.60 -51.12 -2.85
C THR A 33 -5.80 -49.60 -2.79
N LYS A 34 -7.02 -49.13 -2.48
CA LYS A 34 -7.32 -47.70 -2.29
C LYS A 34 -6.59 -47.11 -1.08
N ARG A 35 -6.49 -47.85 0.03
CA ARG A 35 -5.75 -47.42 1.23
C ARG A 35 -4.24 -47.33 0.99
N ALA A 36 -3.66 -48.34 0.33
CA ALA A 36 -2.24 -48.32 -0.03
C ALA A 36 -1.91 -47.16 -1.00
N GLU A 37 -2.83 -46.84 -1.90
CA GLU A 37 -2.70 -45.69 -2.80
C GLU A 37 -2.79 -44.34 -2.04
N GLN A 38 -3.72 -44.21 -1.09
CA GLN A 38 -3.81 -43.04 -0.21
C GLN A 38 -2.56 -42.86 0.66
N GLU A 39 -2.06 -43.94 1.28
CA GLU A 39 -0.83 -43.92 2.07
C GLU A 39 0.39 -43.50 1.22
N ARG A 40 0.48 -43.99 -0.02
CA ARG A 40 1.52 -43.56 -0.97
C ARG A 40 1.42 -42.07 -1.29
N ILE A 41 0.22 -41.56 -1.60
CA ILE A 41 0.00 -40.14 -1.93
C ILE A 41 0.37 -39.25 -0.73
N ILE A 42 -0.04 -39.63 0.48
CA ILE A 42 0.31 -38.92 1.72
C ILE A 42 1.83 -38.92 1.91
N ASN A 43 2.49 -40.08 1.85
CA ASN A 43 3.93 -40.18 2.01
C ASN A 43 4.71 -39.37 0.97
N GLU A 44 4.26 -39.35 -0.28
CA GLU A 44 4.84 -38.51 -1.34
C GLU A 44 4.69 -37.01 -1.05
N LYS A 45 3.54 -36.59 -0.51
CA LYS A 45 3.30 -35.19 -0.13
C LYS A 45 4.15 -34.79 1.07
N LEU A 46 4.24 -35.63 2.10
CA LEU A 46 5.08 -35.38 3.28
C LEU A 46 6.57 -35.31 2.91
N THR A 47 7.04 -36.23 2.05
CA THR A 47 8.42 -36.20 1.52
C THR A 47 8.68 -34.92 0.74
N PHE A 48 7.72 -34.48 -0.08
CA PHE A 48 7.84 -33.22 -0.82
C PHE A 48 7.89 -32.01 0.12
N ASN A 49 7.04 -31.97 1.15
CA ASN A 49 7.07 -30.91 2.16
C ASN A 49 8.43 -30.84 2.87
N HIS A 50 9.06 -31.97 3.17
CA HIS A 50 10.41 -31.99 3.75
C HIS A 50 11.45 -31.33 2.84
N VAL A 51 11.40 -31.57 1.53
CA VAL A 51 12.29 -30.92 0.55
C VAL A 51 12.07 -29.41 0.54
N LEU A 52 10.81 -28.98 0.57
CA LEU A 52 10.43 -27.56 0.59
C LEU A 52 10.94 -26.86 1.86
N VAL A 53 10.75 -27.45 3.04
CA VAL A 53 11.28 -26.93 4.32
C VAL A 53 12.80 -26.87 4.30
N THR A 54 13.47 -27.88 3.74
CA THR A 54 14.93 -27.89 3.63
C THR A 54 15.43 -26.71 2.79
N LEU A 55 14.77 -26.45 1.66
CA LEU A 55 15.09 -25.32 0.80
C LEU A 55 14.89 -23.98 1.52
N THR A 56 13.72 -23.77 2.12
CA THR A 56 13.42 -22.51 2.82
C THR A 56 14.34 -22.30 4.00
N ASN A 57 14.72 -23.37 4.71
CA ASN A 57 15.74 -23.33 5.75
C ASN A 57 17.10 -22.87 5.21
N THR A 58 17.53 -23.32 4.02
CA THR A 58 18.80 -22.86 3.43
C THR A 58 18.81 -21.35 3.22
N TYR A 59 17.73 -20.78 2.67
CA TYR A 59 17.62 -19.33 2.52
C TYR A 59 17.66 -18.61 3.86
N LEU A 60 16.84 -19.05 4.82
CA LEU A 60 16.75 -18.43 6.13
C LEU A 60 18.07 -18.53 6.92
N GLN A 61 18.82 -19.63 6.79
CA GLN A 61 20.12 -19.77 7.44
C GLN A 61 21.11 -18.72 6.96
N THR A 62 21.04 -18.37 5.67
CA THR A 62 21.86 -17.29 5.12
C THR A 62 21.35 -15.91 5.53
N PHE A 63 20.04 -15.66 5.45
CA PHE A 63 19.47 -14.33 5.74
C PHE A 63 19.42 -13.97 7.23
N TYR A 64 19.57 -14.95 8.10
CA TYR A 64 19.64 -14.81 9.56
C TYR A 64 20.96 -15.32 10.13
N ALA A 65 22.05 -15.29 9.34
CA ALA A 65 23.34 -15.79 9.77
C ALA A 65 23.85 -15.09 11.05
N ASN A 66 23.63 -13.78 11.20
CA ASN A 66 24.03 -13.06 12.41
C ASN A 66 23.21 -13.50 13.62
N ASP A 67 21.91 -13.75 13.43
CA ASP A 67 21.01 -14.24 14.49
C ASP A 67 21.40 -15.66 14.93
N LEU A 68 21.83 -16.52 13.99
CA LEU A 68 22.38 -17.83 14.30
C LEU A 68 23.65 -17.72 15.14
N THR A 69 24.61 -16.87 14.75
CA THR A 69 25.85 -16.68 15.51
C THR A 69 25.61 -16.11 16.91
N ALA A 70 24.64 -15.21 17.07
CA ALA A 70 24.34 -14.59 18.35
C ALA A 70 23.60 -15.52 19.33
N ASN A 71 22.81 -16.46 18.82
CA ASN A 71 21.89 -17.26 19.65
C ASN A 71 22.26 -18.76 19.75
N LEU A 72 23.18 -19.25 18.93
CA LEU A 72 23.67 -20.62 18.99
C LEU A 72 25.10 -20.64 19.53
N SER A 73 25.30 -21.26 20.70
CA SER A 73 26.61 -21.42 21.32
C SER A 73 27.46 -22.45 20.57
N THR A 74 28.71 -22.09 20.25
CA THR A 74 29.70 -22.89 19.47
C THR A 74 30.08 -24.26 20.04
N ASN A 75 29.57 -24.64 21.22
CA ASN A 75 29.97 -25.86 21.94
C ASN A 75 28.93 -27.00 21.87
N ASN A 76 27.88 -26.87 21.06
CA ASN A 76 26.90 -27.93 20.88
C ASN A 76 27.25 -28.80 19.66
N GLU A 77 28.18 -29.74 19.83
CA GLU A 77 28.50 -30.78 18.83
C GLU A 77 27.29 -31.70 18.47
N GLY A 78 26.11 -31.49 19.07
CA GLY A 78 24.83 -32.07 18.64
C GLY A 78 24.25 -31.48 17.34
N GLU A 79 24.91 -30.49 16.75
CA GLU A 79 24.53 -29.71 15.55
C GLU A 79 24.53 -30.48 14.20
N LYS A 80 23.95 -31.68 14.17
CA LYS A 80 23.24 -32.20 12.99
C LYS A 80 21.75 -31.78 12.96
N GLN A 81 21.29 -31.10 14.03
CA GLN A 81 19.93 -30.60 14.22
C GLN A 81 19.62 -29.38 13.35
N ASP A 82 18.34 -29.26 12.96
CA ASP A 82 17.76 -28.17 12.20
C ASP A 82 18.01 -26.81 12.88
N LYS A 83 19.03 -26.07 12.40
CA LYS A 83 19.45 -24.77 12.95
C LYS A 83 18.33 -23.73 12.99
N ILE A 84 17.41 -23.80 12.03
CA ILE A 84 16.25 -22.89 11.97
C ILE A 84 15.26 -23.21 13.08
N ALA A 85 15.06 -24.50 13.37
CA ALA A 85 14.23 -24.93 14.51
C ALA A 85 14.79 -24.45 15.85
N SER A 86 16.09 -24.57 16.05
CA SER A 86 16.75 -24.03 17.25
C SER A 86 16.57 -22.52 17.37
N LEU A 87 16.69 -21.78 16.26
CA LEU A 87 16.59 -20.33 16.26
C LEU A 87 15.16 -19.83 16.55
N TYR A 88 14.14 -20.40 15.89
CA TYR A 88 12.75 -19.99 16.19
C TYR A 88 12.27 -20.51 17.55
N SER A 89 12.91 -21.51 18.15
CA SER A 89 12.57 -21.95 19.52
C SER A 89 13.05 -20.96 20.59
N ASN A 90 14.00 -20.07 20.26
CA ASN A 90 14.44 -18.99 21.13
C ASN A 90 13.57 -17.74 20.90
N LYS A 91 12.70 -17.42 21.87
CA LYS A 91 11.78 -16.26 21.78
C LYS A 91 12.49 -14.90 21.64
N ASN A 92 13.77 -14.82 21.99
CA ASN A 92 14.55 -13.59 21.87
C ASN A 92 15.13 -13.38 20.47
N SER A 93 15.19 -14.43 19.64
CA SER A 93 15.75 -14.33 18.28
C SER A 93 14.89 -13.45 17.39
N GLN A 94 15.52 -12.79 16.42
CA GLN A 94 14.78 -11.98 15.46
C GLN A 94 13.94 -12.86 14.55
N LEU A 95 14.43 -14.07 14.19
CA LEU A 95 13.67 -15.02 13.40
C LEU A 95 12.36 -15.44 14.09
N TYR A 96 12.38 -15.71 15.40
CA TYR A 96 11.15 -16.04 16.13
C TYR A 96 10.13 -14.91 16.04
N LYS A 97 10.56 -13.67 16.37
CA LYS A 97 9.68 -12.49 16.35
C LYS A 97 9.06 -12.29 14.98
N ASP A 98 9.87 -12.44 13.94
CA ASP A 98 9.46 -12.31 12.55
C ASP A 98 8.45 -13.39 12.11
N LEU A 99 8.69 -14.65 12.45
CA LEU A 99 7.77 -15.75 12.14
C LEU A 99 6.47 -15.65 12.93
N TYR A 100 6.54 -15.30 14.22
CA TYR A 100 5.35 -15.18 15.08
C TYR A 100 4.46 -14.02 14.64
N GLU A 101 5.04 -12.88 14.25
CA GLU A 101 4.30 -11.75 13.68
C GLU A 101 3.50 -12.16 12.43
N ILE A 102 4.12 -12.89 11.50
CA ILE A 102 3.44 -13.41 10.31
C ILE A 102 2.40 -14.46 10.69
N PHE A 103 2.72 -15.32 11.67
CA PHE A 103 1.83 -16.38 12.11
C PHE A 103 0.52 -15.85 12.69
N LYS A 104 0.53 -14.75 13.46
CA LYS A 104 -0.72 -14.14 13.97
C LYS A 104 -1.69 -13.84 12.81
N ILE A 105 -1.21 -13.10 11.81
CA ILE A 105 -2.00 -12.74 10.62
C ILE A 105 -2.48 -13.99 9.88
N TYR A 106 -1.61 -14.99 9.73
CA TYR A 106 -1.97 -16.25 9.11
C TYR A 106 -3.09 -16.96 9.90
N ALA A 107 -2.96 -17.04 11.22
CA ALA A 107 -3.89 -17.74 12.09
C ALA A 107 -5.27 -17.11 12.06
N ASP A 108 -5.35 -15.78 12.12
CA ASP A 108 -6.62 -15.06 12.05
C ASP A 108 -7.33 -15.32 10.72
N ARG A 109 -6.60 -15.28 9.60
CA ARG A 109 -7.14 -15.62 8.28
C ARG A 109 -7.62 -17.07 8.20
N GLN A 110 -6.92 -18.02 8.82
CA GLN A 110 -7.37 -19.41 8.84
C GLN A 110 -8.66 -19.57 9.67
N ILE A 111 -8.78 -18.87 10.80
CA ILE A 111 -9.97 -18.92 11.67
C ILE A 111 -11.18 -18.27 11.00
N GLU A 112 -10.99 -17.17 10.26
CA GLU A 112 -12.07 -16.53 9.50
C GLU A 112 -12.66 -17.47 8.44
N ASN A 113 -11.82 -18.29 7.81
CA ASN A 113 -12.26 -19.29 6.83
C ASN A 113 -12.82 -20.56 7.47
N ASN A 114 -12.19 -21.02 8.55
CA ASN A 114 -12.57 -22.21 9.29
C ASN A 114 -12.29 -22.00 10.79
N PRO A 115 -13.32 -21.69 11.60
CA PRO A 115 -13.14 -21.43 13.02
C PRO A 115 -12.54 -22.57 13.85
N GLN A 116 -12.57 -23.80 13.33
CA GLN A 116 -12.03 -24.98 13.99
C GLN A 116 -10.69 -25.42 13.39
N PHE A 117 -10.08 -24.61 12.52
CA PHE A 117 -8.86 -24.98 11.79
C PHE A 117 -7.79 -25.54 12.72
N PHE A 118 -7.39 -24.79 13.75
CA PHE A 118 -6.34 -25.19 14.68
C PHE A 118 -6.78 -26.27 15.68
N SER A 119 -8.02 -26.20 16.19
CA SER A 119 -8.54 -27.24 17.09
C SER A 119 -8.58 -28.61 16.41
N ASN A 120 -8.82 -28.66 15.10
CA ASN A 120 -8.85 -29.90 14.33
C ASN A 120 -7.46 -30.50 14.10
N LEU A 121 -6.38 -29.70 14.11
CA LEU A 121 -5.01 -30.22 13.98
C LEU A 121 -4.63 -31.15 15.13
N ARG A 122 -5.25 -30.99 16.30
CA ARG A 122 -4.99 -31.82 17.48
C ARG A 122 -5.19 -33.30 17.20
N ASN A 123 -6.25 -33.67 16.47
CA ASN A 123 -6.50 -35.06 16.11
C ASN A 123 -5.44 -35.61 15.17
N THR A 124 -5.01 -34.81 14.18
CA THR A 124 -3.92 -35.20 13.27
C THR A 124 -2.61 -35.46 14.02
N PHE A 125 -2.29 -34.64 15.03
CA PHE A 125 -1.10 -34.86 15.86
C PHE A 125 -1.21 -36.12 16.74
N ILE A 126 -2.39 -36.40 17.32
CA ILE A 126 -2.64 -37.63 18.08
C ILE A 126 -2.48 -38.88 17.19
N GLU A 127 -3.05 -38.85 15.99
CA GLU A 127 -2.93 -39.95 15.02
C GLU A 127 -1.47 -40.18 14.61
N ALA A 128 -0.70 -39.11 14.52
CA ALA A 128 0.75 -39.14 14.28
C ALA A 128 1.58 -39.53 15.52
N LYS A 129 0.94 -39.87 16.66
CA LYS A 129 1.58 -40.24 17.94
C LYS A 129 2.45 -39.12 18.53
N ILE A 130 2.07 -37.88 18.32
CA ILE A 130 2.71 -36.71 18.94
C ILE A 130 1.96 -36.40 20.24
N ASP A 131 2.71 -36.12 21.31
CA ASP A 131 2.14 -35.69 22.58
C ASP A 131 1.52 -34.29 22.42
N VAL A 132 0.22 -34.18 22.74
CA VAL A 132 -0.58 -32.95 22.58
C VAL A 132 -1.02 -32.36 23.92
N GLU A 133 -0.42 -32.79 25.06
CA GLU A 133 -0.75 -32.22 26.38
C GLU A 133 -0.64 -30.69 26.40
N ASN A 134 0.35 -30.15 25.68
CA ASN A 134 0.61 -28.71 25.58
C ASN A 134 0.02 -28.06 24.32
N TYR A 135 -0.93 -28.71 23.63
CA TYR A 135 -1.59 -28.18 22.44
C TYR A 135 -3.12 -28.29 22.55
N ASN A 136 -3.78 -27.18 22.89
CA ASN A 136 -5.22 -27.16 23.13
C ASN A 136 -5.90 -25.83 22.69
N PRO A 137 -5.77 -25.42 21.42
CA PRO A 137 -6.39 -24.20 20.96
C PRO A 137 -7.92 -24.35 20.94
N ALA A 138 -8.62 -23.36 21.52
CA ALA A 138 -10.08 -23.33 21.52
C ALA A 138 -10.64 -22.99 20.13
N PRO A 139 -11.88 -23.43 19.78
CA PRO A 139 -12.55 -22.97 18.58
C PRO A 139 -12.63 -21.44 18.54
N PHE A 140 -12.50 -20.85 17.35
CA PHE A 140 -12.51 -19.40 17.10
C PHE A 140 -11.32 -18.62 17.68
N VAL A 141 -10.33 -19.30 18.29
CA VAL A 141 -9.19 -18.64 18.96
C VAL A 141 -7.88 -18.96 18.25
N ALA A 142 -7.09 -17.92 17.97
CA ALA A 142 -5.76 -18.05 17.39
C ALA A 142 -4.79 -18.72 18.38
N PRO A 143 -3.90 -19.62 17.93
CA PRO A 143 -2.95 -20.26 18.81
C PRO A 143 -2.03 -19.26 19.52
N ASN A 144 -1.74 -19.51 20.78
CA ASN A 144 -0.78 -18.71 21.55
C ASN A 144 0.67 -18.98 21.11
N GLU A 145 1.65 -18.32 21.74
CA GLU A 145 3.07 -18.49 21.40
C GLU A 145 3.59 -19.92 21.55
N ASP A 146 3.19 -20.63 22.59
CA ASP A 146 3.69 -21.99 22.87
C ASP A 146 3.03 -23.00 21.92
N GLU A 147 1.75 -22.79 21.59
CA GLU A 147 1.03 -23.56 20.57
C GLU A 147 1.57 -23.27 19.16
N PHE A 148 2.01 -22.05 18.88
CA PHE A 148 2.73 -21.71 17.65
C PHE A 148 4.03 -22.52 17.54
N LEU A 149 4.86 -22.52 18.59
CA LEU A 149 6.10 -23.30 18.60
C LEU A 149 5.82 -24.80 18.45
N PHE A 150 4.77 -25.30 19.10
CA PHE A 150 4.30 -26.68 18.94
C PHE A 150 3.98 -27.00 17.47
N ILE A 151 3.20 -26.14 16.80
CA ILE A 151 2.86 -26.29 15.39
C ILE A 151 4.12 -26.28 14.53
N MET A 152 5.02 -25.32 14.73
CA MET A 152 6.24 -25.19 13.91
C MET A 152 7.15 -26.41 14.02
N ASN A 153 7.29 -26.98 15.22
CA ASN A 153 8.11 -28.16 15.49
C ASN A 153 7.50 -29.45 14.92
N ASN A 154 6.17 -29.55 14.84
CA ASN A 154 5.45 -30.78 14.47
C ASN A 154 4.78 -30.73 13.09
N SER A 155 4.98 -29.67 12.31
CA SER A 155 4.33 -29.48 10.99
C SER A 155 4.70 -30.54 9.94
N ASN A 156 5.73 -31.34 10.17
CA ASN A 156 6.21 -32.37 9.24
C ASN A 156 5.21 -33.51 9.01
N VAL A 157 4.23 -33.69 9.89
CA VAL A 157 3.17 -34.70 9.74
C VAL A 157 1.93 -34.17 9.03
N LEU A 158 1.87 -32.86 8.77
CA LEU A 158 0.73 -32.21 8.12
C LEU A 158 0.90 -32.23 6.59
N MET A 159 -0.19 -32.55 5.88
CA MET A 159 -0.24 -32.45 4.41
C MET A 159 0.01 -31.02 3.95
N ASP A 160 -0.56 -30.05 4.66
CA ASP A 160 -0.27 -28.63 4.53
C ASP A 160 0.71 -28.25 5.63
N ASN A 161 2.01 -28.30 5.31
CA ASN A 161 3.07 -28.06 6.27
C ASN A 161 3.09 -26.57 6.68
N LEU A 162 2.52 -26.27 7.85
CA LEU A 162 2.36 -24.89 8.32
C LEU A 162 3.70 -24.18 8.50
N ARG A 163 4.73 -24.87 8.98
CA ARG A 163 6.09 -24.32 9.03
C ARG A 163 6.55 -23.84 7.65
N TYR A 164 6.39 -24.64 6.61
CA TYR A 164 6.76 -24.24 5.26
C TYR A 164 5.97 -23.00 4.80
N GLU A 165 4.66 -22.97 5.01
CA GLU A 165 3.81 -21.84 4.61
C GLU A 165 4.23 -20.52 5.31
N ILE A 166 4.52 -20.56 6.61
CA ILE A 166 4.99 -19.38 7.35
C ILE A 166 6.40 -18.96 6.89
N GLN A 167 7.32 -19.90 6.68
CA GLN A 167 8.66 -19.59 6.18
C GLN A 167 8.62 -18.98 4.77
N LYS A 168 7.74 -19.49 3.91
CA LYS A 168 7.49 -18.97 2.56
C LYS A 168 7.05 -17.51 2.61
N LEU A 169 6.09 -17.18 3.48
CA LEU A 169 5.63 -15.81 3.71
C LEU A 169 6.77 -14.90 4.20
N LEU A 170 7.60 -15.38 5.13
CA LEU A 170 8.77 -14.63 5.61
C LEU A 170 9.79 -14.34 4.49
N LEU A 171 10.08 -15.34 3.66
CA LEU A 171 11.00 -15.17 2.53
C LEU A 171 10.49 -14.14 1.53
N VAL A 172 9.18 -14.12 1.26
CA VAL A 172 8.57 -13.07 0.43
C VAL A 172 8.73 -11.69 1.09
N ARG A 173 8.52 -11.58 2.41
CA ARG A 173 8.70 -10.31 3.12
C ARG A 173 10.15 -9.81 3.03
N ASN A 174 11.12 -10.70 3.26
CA ASN A 174 12.55 -10.39 3.15
C ASN A 174 12.91 -9.93 1.73
N TYR A 175 12.32 -10.54 0.69
CA TYR A 175 12.47 -10.09 -0.69
C TYR A 175 11.92 -8.67 -0.91
N LEU A 176 10.73 -8.36 -0.38
CA LEU A 176 10.10 -7.04 -0.56
C LEU A 176 10.89 -5.92 0.15
N LEU A 177 11.41 -6.19 1.36
CA LEU A 177 11.99 -5.17 2.23
C LEU A 177 13.53 -5.09 2.19
N LYS A 178 14.23 -6.21 1.90
CA LYS A 178 15.69 -6.33 2.06
C LYS A 178 16.21 -5.73 3.38
N ASP A 179 15.45 -5.95 4.46
CA ASP A 179 15.68 -5.39 5.80
C ASP A 179 16.80 -6.11 6.57
N ARG A 180 17.19 -7.32 6.14
CA ARG A 180 18.33 -8.07 6.67
C ARG A 180 19.66 -7.61 6.06
N GLU A 181 20.66 -7.34 6.91
CA GLU A 181 22.00 -6.96 6.47
C GLU A 181 22.67 -8.08 5.66
N GLU A 182 22.48 -9.33 6.11
CA GLU A 182 23.00 -10.52 5.46
C GLU A 182 22.46 -10.66 4.02
N LEU A 183 21.18 -10.34 3.82
CA LEU A 183 20.56 -10.32 2.49
C LEU A 183 21.11 -9.17 1.64
N ARG A 184 21.25 -7.96 2.21
CA ARG A 184 21.80 -6.80 1.47
C ARG A 184 23.22 -7.04 0.98
N ALA A 185 24.08 -7.64 1.80
CA ALA A 185 25.44 -7.99 1.43
C ALA A 185 25.50 -8.94 0.22
N LEU A 186 24.51 -9.81 0.06
CA LEU A 186 24.39 -10.71 -1.09
C LEU A 186 23.73 -10.03 -2.30
N ALA A 187 22.71 -9.23 -2.05
CA ALA A 187 21.87 -8.58 -3.06
C ALA A 187 22.55 -7.43 -3.79
N ASN A 188 23.42 -6.68 -3.10
CA ASN A 188 24.00 -5.45 -3.63
C ASN A 188 25.41 -5.66 -4.17
N ASN A 189 25.78 -4.90 -5.21
CA ASN A 189 27.16 -4.85 -5.72
C ASN A 189 28.02 -3.89 -4.89
N GLU A 190 29.29 -3.73 -5.28
CA GLU A 190 30.26 -2.86 -4.58
C GLU A 190 29.83 -1.38 -4.49
N ASN A 191 28.96 -0.93 -5.40
CA ASN A 191 28.40 0.43 -5.42
C ASN A 191 27.08 0.55 -4.62
N GLY A 192 26.67 -0.51 -3.91
CA GLY A 192 25.42 -0.56 -3.17
C GLY A 192 24.16 -0.70 -4.03
N LEU A 193 24.30 -0.95 -5.34
CA LEU A 193 23.17 -1.13 -6.26
C LEU A 193 22.68 -2.58 -6.21
N ASP A 194 21.37 -2.78 -6.29
CA ASP A 194 20.78 -4.10 -6.49
C ASP A 194 21.36 -4.79 -7.74
N LYS A 195 21.94 -5.99 -7.55
CA LYS A 195 22.64 -6.73 -8.61
C LYS A 195 21.77 -7.07 -9.81
N GLN A 196 20.47 -7.30 -9.63
CA GLN A 196 19.60 -7.58 -10.76
C GLN A 196 19.22 -6.30 -11.50
N GLN A 197 18.83 -5.27 -10.75
CA GLN A 197 18.44 -4.01 -11.35
C GLN A 197 19.60 -3.36 -12.11
N ALA A 198 20.84 -3.53 -11.64
CA ALA A 198 22.05 -3.04 -12.31
C ALA A 198 22.35 -3.73 -13.66
N LYS A 199 21.79 -4.92 -13.93
CA LYS A 199 21.96 -5.63 -15.22
C LYS A 199 20.97 -5.17 -16.30
N ILE A 200 19.92 -4.43 -15.94
CA ILE A 200 18.87 -4.05 -16.87
C ILE A 200 19.38 -2.95 -17.79
N VAL A 201 19.27 -3.17 -19.11
CA VAL A 201 19.56 -2.19 -20.16
C VAL A 201 18.29 -1.97 -20.97
N ILE A 202 17.85 -0.71 -21.13
CA ILE A 202 16.67 -0.37 -21.92
C ILE A 202 17.06 0.18 -23.30
N ASP A 203 16.33 -0.26 -24.33
CA ASP A 203 16.37 0.31 -25.68
C ASP A 203 15.26 1.36 -25.79
N GLU A 204 15.63 2.64 -25.84
CA GLU A 204 14.69 3.77 -25.84
C GLU A 204 13.73 3.74 -27.04
N ASP A 205 14.06 3.07 -28.15
CA ASP A 205 13.19 3.03 -29.33
C ASP A 205 12.19 1.87 -29.29
N LYS A 206 12.47 0.83 -28.51
CA LYS A 206 11.66 -0.42 -28.49
C LYS A 206 10.94 -0.67 -27.18
N THR A 207 11.40 -0.08 -26.08
CA THR A 207 10.86 -0.34 -24.75
C THR A 207 9.52 0.39 -24.57
N PRO A 208 8.47 -0.27 -24.05
CA PRO A 208 7.20 0.39 -23.72
C PRO A 208 7.41 1.58 -22.77
N GLU A 209 6.63 2.65 -22.95
CA GLU A 209 6.78 3.90 -22.18
C GLU A 209 6.70 3.68 -20.66
N ARG A 210 5.82 2.78 -20.22
CA ARG A 210 5.73 2.38 -18.81
C ARG A 210 7.06 1.87 -18.27
N GLU A 211 7.73 0.98 -19.01
CA GLU A 211 9.00 0.39 -18.58
C GLU A 211 10.13 1.42 -18.58
N LYS A 212 10.10 2.38 -19.51
CA LYS A 212 11.02 3.53 -19.49
C LYS A 212 10.82 4.41 -18.26
N ILE A 213 9.56 4.72 -17.91
CA ILE A 213 9.23 5.49 -16.71
C ILE A 213 9.76 4.78 -15.47
N LEU A 214 9.51 3.47 -15.34
CA LEU A 214 10.01 2.69 -14.21
C LEU A 214 11.53 2.67 -14.18
N PHE A 215 12.20 2.42 -15.30
CA PHE A 215 13.66 2.41 -15.36
C PHE A 215 14.27 3.78 -14.95
N LYS A 216 13.67 4.88 -15.41
CA LYS A 216 14.14 6.25 -15.13
C LYS A 216 13.91 6.68 -13.68
N HIS A 217 12.85 6.19 -13.04
CA HIS A 217 12.37 6.69 -11.75
C HIS A 217 12.42 5.66 -10.61
N LEU A 218 13.17 4.57 -10.77
CA LEU A 218 13.46 3.63 -9.69
C LEU A 218 14.90 3.81 -9.20
N ASN A 219 15.07 3.92 -7.88
CA ASN A 219 16.39 3.95 -7.27
C ASN A 219 16.85 2.52 -6.93
N ALA A 220 17.87 2.02 -7.64
CA ALA A 220 18.39 0.67 -7.42
C ALA A 220 19.14 0.48 -6.09
N LYS A 221 19.46 1.58 -5.36
CA LYS A 221 20.08 1.54 -4.02
C LYS A 221 19.05 1.42 -2.89
N GLU A 222 17.76 1.60 -3.17
CA GLU A 222 16.69 1.48 -2.17
C GLU A 222 16.55 0.03 -1.67
N ASN A 223 16.54 -0.15 -0.34
CA ASN A 223 16.25 -1.45 0.28
C ASN A 223 14.84 -1.93 -0.11
N THR A 224 13.89 -0.99 -0.12
CA THR A 224 12.48 -1.25 -0.44
C THR A 224 12.17 -1.30 -1.94
N LEU A 225 13.19 -1.40 -2.81
CA LEU A 225 13.03 -1.42 -4.27
C LEU A 225 11.94 -2.40 -4.73
N HIS A 226 11.90 -3.61 -4.18
CA HIS A 226 10.93 -4.63 -4.59
C HIS A 226 9.52 -4.34 -4.08
N LEU A 227 9.39 -3.77 -2.87
CA LEU A 227 8.12 -3.26 -2.36
C LEU A 227 7.59 -2.11 -3.22
N ILE A 228 8.43 -1.14 -3.57
CA ILE A 228 8.10 -0.01 -4.46
C ILE A 228 7.62 -0.54 -5.82
N LYS A 229 8.40 -1.43 -6.46
CA LYS A 229 8.03 -2.04 -7.74
C LYS A 229 6.67 -2.75 -7.67
N TYR A 230 6.44 -3.53 -6.61
CA TYR A 230 5.16 -4.20 -6.40
C TYR A 230 4.00 -3.20 -6.31
N LEU A 231 4.13 -2.12 -5.53
CA LEU A 231 3.07 -1.12 -5.36
C LEU A 231 2.83 -0.28 -6.62
N LEU A 232 3.81 -0.10 -7.50
CA LEU A 232 3.63 0.55 -8.80
C LEU A 232 2.91 -0.35 -9.82
N ASP A 233 3.08 -1.67 -9.71
CA ASP A 233 2.36 -2.65 -10.52
C ASP A 233 0.96 -2.96 -9.94
N ASN A 234 0.83 -2.93 -8.62
CA ASN A 234 -0.37 -3.31 -7.87
C ASN A 234 -0.63 -2.31 -6.72
N PRO A 235 -1.05 -1.06 -7.02
CA PRO A 235 -1.46 -0.13 -5.97
C PRO A 235 -2.47 -0.75 -5.02
N LEU A 236 -2.36 -0.48 -3.72
CA LEU A 236 -3.25 -1.03 -2.71
C LEU A 236 -4.19 0.03 -2.14
N ILE A 237 -5.33 -0.41 -1.61
CA ILE A 237 -6.29 0.43 -0.91
C ILE A 237 -6.74 -0.23 0.38
N GLN A 238 -6.60 0.48 1.49
CA GLN A 238 -7.18 0.13 2.78
C GLN A 238 -8.55 0.81 2.89
N THR A 239 -9.60 0.06 3.23
CA THR A 239 -10.99 0.55 3.11
C THR A 239 -11.82 0.32 4.37
N TRP A 240 -12.64 1.31 4.72
CA TRP A 240 -13.78 1.18 5.63
C TRP A 240 -15.04 1.57 4.87
N GLU A 241 -16.03 0.69 4.78
CA GLU A 241 -17.28 0.96 4.07
C GLU A 241 -18.44 0.11 4.56
N PHE A 242 -19.63 0.68 4.50
CA PHE A 242 -20.88 -0.03 4.70
C PHE A 242 -21.99 0.67 3.92
N ASN A 243 -23.10 -0.03 3.70
CA ASN A 243 -24.30 0.54 3.10
C ASN A 243 -25.42 0.52 4.14
N ASP A 244 -26.21 1.59 4.22
CA ASP A 244 -27.37 1.69 5.10
C ASP A 244 -28.57 2.32 4.38
N SER A 245 -29.62 1.52 4.22
CA SER A 245 -30.89 1.91 3.59
C SER A 245 -32.04 2.06 4.60
N ARG A 246 -31.78 1.96 5.91
CA ARG A 246 -32.80 1.95 6.96
C ARG A 246 -33.27 3.37 7.29
N ASP A 247 -34.59 3.54 7.38
CA ASP A 247 -35.28 4.76 7.79
C ASP A 247 -34.85 6.03 7.03
N MET A 248 -34.54 5.88 5.74
CA MET A 248 -33.99 6.97 4.93
C MET A 248 -34.89 8.20 4.84
N ASN A 249 -36.22 8.03 4.90
CA ASN A 249 -37.17 9.14 4.94
C ASN A 249 -36.94 10.07 6.14
N LEU A 250 -36.45 9.56 7.26
CA LEU A 250 -36.15 10.33 8.47
C LEU A 250 -34.70 10.80 8.51
N ARG A 251 -33.80 10.07 7.86
CA ARG A 251 -32.35 10.21 8.06
C ARG A 251 -31.62 10.89 6.92
N TRP A 252 -32.20 11.08 5.74
CA TRP A 252 -31.47 11.54 4.54
C TRP A 252 -30.62 12.82 4.72
N LYS A 253 -30.94 13.70 5.68
CA LYS A 253 -30.15 14.90 6.02
C LYS A 253 -28.95 14.64 6.96
N GLN A 254 -28.84 13.45 7.52
CA GLN A 254 -27.81 13.07 8.50
C GLN A 254 -26.55 12.49 7.84
N GLY A 255 -26.53 12.36 6.51
CA GLY A 255 -25.44 11.73 5.76
C GLY A 255 -24.17 12.57 5.64
N GLU A 256 -24.10 13.74 6.26
CA GLU A 256 -22.91 14.59 6.23
C GLU A 256 -21.84 14.04 7.18
N ILE A 257 -20.63 13.84 6.63
CA ILE A 257 -19.47 13.35 7.37
C ILE A 257 -18.37 14.40 7.31
N ARG A 258 -17.92 14.85 8.48
CA ARG A 258 -16.78 15.75 8.65
C ARG A 258 -15.67 15.09 9.47
N THR A 259 -16.05 14.18 10.35
CA THR A 259 -15.16 13.55 11.34
C THR A 259 -15.34 12.03 11.39
N ALA A 260 -14.43 11.34 12.07
CA ALA A 260 -14.59 9.92 12.38
C ALA A 260 -15.86 9.65 13.22
N ASP A 261 -16.22 10.56 14.12
CA ASP A 261 -17.43 10.45 14.94
C ASP A 261 -18.72 10.50 14.10
N ASP A 262 -18.77 11.38 13.08
CA ASP A 262 -19.90 11.43 12.15
C ASP A 262 -20.04 10.12 11.38
N TYR A 263 -18.93 9.57 10.91
CA TYR A 263 -18.88 8.28 10.22
C TYR A 263 -19.36 7.14 11.15
N ASN A 264 -18.79 7.06 12.36
CA ASN A 264 -19.11 6.04 13.34
C ASN A 264 -20.57 6.12 13.80
N ARG A 265 -21.13 7.33 13.96
CA ARG A 265 -22.56 7.53 14.28
C ARG A 265 -23.47 6.93 13.20
N LEU A 266 -23.10 7.05 11.92
CA LEU A 266 -23.82 6.38 10.84
C LEU A 266 -23.68 4.85 10.92
N ALA A 267 -22.46 4.37 11.21
CA ALA A 267 -22.15 2.94 11.30
C ALA A 267 -22.83 2.23 12.48
N GLU A 268 -23.02 2.95 13.60
CA GLU A 268 -23.63 2.46 14.83
C GLU A 268 -25.15 2.54 14.82
N TYR A 269 -25.74 3.19 13.81
CA TYR A 269 -27.18 3.42 13.81
C TYR A 269 -27.98 2.12 13.90
N ASN A 270 -28.89 2.11 14.87
CA ASN A 270 -29.76 0.99 15.16
C ASN A 270 -31.19 1.50 15.42
N PRO A 271 -32.17 1.16 14.57
CA PRO A 271 -33.54 1.60 14.76
C PRO A 271 -34.17 0.91 15.98
N ALA A 272 -34.93 1.66 16.79
CA ALA A 272 -35.48 1.22 18.07
C ALA A 272 -36.32 -0.08 18.00
N ASN A 273 -36.92 -0.36 16.83
CA ASN A 273 -37.84 -1.48 16.65
C ASN A 273 -37.16 -2.79 16.21
N LYS A 274 -35.85 -2.77 15.93
CA LYS A 274 -35.06 -3.96 15.58
C LYS A 274 -33.61 -3.79 16.06
N PRO A 275 -33.31 -4.05 17.34
CA PRO A 275 -31.94 -4.00 17.82
C PRO A 275 -31.10 -5.03 17.07
N LEU A 276 -30.23 -4.56 16.19
CA LEU A 276 -29.12 -5.34 15.68
C LEU A 276 -27.93 -5.17 16.62
N TYR A 277 -27.34 -6.28 17.05
CA TYR A 277 -26.03 -6.24 17.70
C TYR A 277 -25.02 -5.69 16.69
N LYS A 278 -24.26 -4.65 17.08
CA LYS A 278 -23.26 -3.90 16.28
C LYS A 278 -22.82 -4.60 14.98
N VAL A 279 -23.36 -4.18 13.83
CA VAL A 279 -23.12 -4.85 12.52
C VAL A 279 -21.86 -4.31 11.80
N ASN A 280 -21.13 -3.40 12.44
CA ASN A 280 -19.98 -2.73 11.85
C ASN A 280 -18.83 -2.73 12.86
N GLU A 281 -18.01 -3.77 12.80
CA GLU A 281 -16.84 -3.96 13.68
C GLU A 281 -15.69 -3.03 13.29
N VAL A 282 -14.86 -2.69 14.28
CA VAL A 282 -13.56 -2.07 14.05
C VAL A 282 -12.57 -3.11 13.52
N ALA A 283 -11.37 -2.69 13.12
CA ALA A 283 -10.34 -3.65 12.72
C ALA A 283 -9.97 -4.58 13.89
N LYS A 284 -9.96 -5.90 13.63
CA LYS A 284 -9.54 -6.92 14.62
C LYS A 284 -8.06 -6.81 14.98
N HIS A 285 -7.24 -6.35 14.04
CA HIS A 285 -5.78 -6.19 14.17
C HIS A 285 -5.41 -4.72 13.94
N PRO A 286 -5.68 -3.83 14.93
CA PRO A 286 -5.37 -2.42 14.80
C PRO A 286 -3.88 -2.14 14.59
N GLU A 287 -2.99 -3.03 15.06
CA GLU A 287 -1.55 -2.95 14.88
C GLU A 287 -1.10 -3.13 13.41
N LEU A 288 -1.98 -3.63 12.55
CA LEU A 288 -1.72 -3.83 11.12
C LEU A 288 -2.34 -2.73 10.25
N LEU A 289 -2.94 -1.69 10.85
CA LEU A 289 -3.48 -0.58 10.08
C LEU A 289 -2.36 0.29 9.53
N VAL A 290 -2.41 0.57 8.23
CA VAL A 290 -1.50 1.53 7.61
C VAL A 290 -1.93 2.94 8.02
N ALA A 291 -0.95 3.73 8.47
CA ALA A 291 -1.15 5.07 8.99
C ALA A 291 -1.65 6.08 7.93
N THR A 292 -2.29 7.14 8.41
CA THR A 292 -2.68 8.33 7.64
C THR A 292 -1.77 9.51 7.98
N GLY A 293 -1.88 10.62 7.23
CA GLY A 293 -1.04 11.79 7.47
C GLY A 293 -1.32 12.47 8.82
N ALA A 294 -0.32 13.21 9.31
CA ALA A 294 -0.32 13.82 10.63
C ALA A 294 -1.49 14.80 10.87
N ASN A 295 -1.98 15.45 9.82
CA ASN A 295 -3.10 16.38 9.92
C ASN A 295 -4.48 15.70 9.89
N GLU A 296 -4.55 14.39 9.62
CA GLU A 296 -5.83 13.70 9.44
C GLU A 296 -6.60 13.58 10.77
N ASN A 297 -5.93 13.63 11.93
CA ASN A 297 -6.56 13.65 13.26
C ASN A 297 -7.69 12.59 13.44
N ILE A 298 -7.60 11.47 12.74
CA ILE A 298 -8.54 10.35 12.80
C ILE A 298 -7.81 9.14 13.39
N ASP A 299 -8.34 8.60 14.49
CA ASP A 299 -7.88 7.32 15.02
C ASP A 299 -8.55 6.16 14.28
N LEU A 300 -7.83 5.61 13.31
CA LEU A 300 -8.27 4.48 12.50
C LEU A 300 -8.57 3.22 13.30
N THR A 301 -8.02 3.07 14.52
CA THR A 301 -8.28 1.91 15.38
C THR A 301 -9.71 1.88 15.90
N THR A 302 -10.36 3.05 15.95
CA THR A 302 -11.75 3.22 16.41
C THR A 302 -12.75 3.30 15.26
N LEU A 303 -12.27 3.44 14.02
CA LEU A 303 -13.13 3.59 12.85
C LEU A 303 -13.80 2.24 12.50
N ARG A 304 -15.12 2.25 12.41
CA ARG A 304 -15.95 1.06 12.18
C ARG A 304 -16.02 0.67 10.71
N SER A 305 -16.50 -0.55 10.45
CA SER A 305 -16.74 -1.11 9.11
C SER A 305 -15.47 -1.35 8.31
N TYR A 306 -14.39 -1.76 8.97
CA TYR A 306 -13.15 -2.12 8.29
C TYR A 306 -13.35 -3.28 7.31
N LYS A 307 -12.84 -3.14 6.07
CA LYS A 307 -12.91 -4.15 5.01
C LYS A 307 -11.56 -4.77 4.63
N GLY A 308 -10.47 -4.35 5.27
CA GLY A 308 -9.14 -4.84 4.95
C GLY A 308 -8.40 -3.99 3.91
N ILE A 309 -7.30 -4.55 3.42
CA ILE A 309 -6.48 -4.02 2.33
C ILE A 309 -6.65 -4.91 1.10
N SER A 310 -6.90 -4.30 -0.05
CA SER A 310 -7.03 -4.99 -1.34
C SER A 310 -6.26 -4.27 -2.44
N LYS A 311 -6.09 -4.93 -3.59
CA LYS A 311 -5.63 -4.25 -4.80
C LYS A 311 -6.63 -3.16 -5.18
N ALA A 312 -6.13 -1.98 -5.51
CA ALA A 312 -6.95 -0.88 -5.96
C ALA A 312 -7.42 -1.15 -7.40
N THR A 313 -8.73 -1.03 -7.62
CA THR A 313 -9.36 -1.16 -8.94
C THR A 313 -9.82 0.19 -9.51
N GLY A 314 -9.42 1.29 -8.87
CA GLY A 314 -9.83 2.63 -9.25
C GLY A 314 -9.21 3.06 -10.59
N SER A 315 -10.05 3.43 -11.54
CA SER A 315 -9.61 3.91 -12.86
C SER A 315 -9.82 5.41 -13.08
N VAL A 316 -10.32 6.13 -12.07
CA VAL A 316 -10.72 7.53 -12.21
C VAL A 316 -10.15 8.42 -11.10
N ALA A 317 -9.76 9.63 -11.50
CA ALA A 317 -9.32 10.71 -10.64
C ALA A 317 -8.20 10.29 -9.65
N GLU A 318 -8.30 10.72 -8.38
CA GLU A 318 -7.28 10.53 -7.34
C GLU A 318 -7.02 9.05 -7.01
N LEU A 319 -7.99 8.17 -7.29
CA LEU A 319 -7.87 6.73 -7.08
C LEU A 319 -7.35 5.97 -8.29
N ALA A 320 -7.01 6.66 -9.40
CA ALA A 320 -6.40 6.05 -10.57
C ALA A 320 -5.05 5.38 -10.23
N THR A 321 -4.85 4.20 -10.78
CA THR A 321 -3.73 3.29 -10.43
C THR A 321 -2.68 3.16 -11.53
N ASP A 322 -2.88 3.78 -12.70
CA ASP A 322 -1.91 3.72 -13.79
C ASP A 322 -0.65 4.55 -13.49
N ILE A 323 0.46 4.20 -14.13
CA ILE A 323 1.76 4.81 -13.84
C ILE A 323 1.79 6.33 -14.11
N TYR A 324 0.98 6.84 -15.05
CA TYR A 324 0.93 8.27 -15.36
C TYR A 324 0.22 9.02 -14.24
N SER A 325 -0.89 8.47 -13.74
CA SER A 325 -1.59 8.99 -12.56
C SER A 325 -0.73 8.93 -11.30
N LEU A 326 0.09 7.88 -11.13
CA LEU A 326 1.04 7.81 -10.01
C LEU A 326 2.18 8.83 -10.14
N LYS A 327 2.66 9.10 -11.37
CA LYS A 327 3.68 10.12 -11.64
C LYS A 327 3.20 11.52 -11.28
N SER A 328 1.93 11.83 -11.49
CA SER A 328 1.32 13.14 -11.19
C SER A 328 0.81 13.29 -9.76
N GLN A 329 0.87 12.24 -8.93
CA GLN A 329 0.37 12.29 -7.57
C GLN A 329 1.33 13.06 -6.65
N GLU A 330 0.93 14.27 -6.24
CA GLU A 330 1.79 15.18 -5.46
C GLU A 330 1.76 14.94 -3.94
N SER A 331 0.78 14.18 -3.45
CA SER A 331 0.59 13.90 -2.02
C SER A 331 -0.11 12.56 -1.80
N PRO A 332 -0.02 11.98 -0.59
CA PRO A 332 -0.75 10.76 -0.24
C PRO A 332 -2.28 10.96 -0.36
N ILE A 333 -2.99 9.91 -0.75
CA ILE A 333 -4.46 9.95 -0.92
C ILE A 333 -5.12 9.15 0.19
N TYR A 334 -5.71 9.84 1.15
CA TYR A 334 -6.61 9.27 2.15
C TYR A 334 -7.77 10.24 2.45
N GLY A 335 -8.83 9.72 3.06
CA GLY A 335 -9.99 10.51 3.50
C GLY A 335 -11.35 9.84 3.23
N PHE A 336 -12.42 10.59 3.48
CA PHE A 336 -13.79 10.18 3.18
C PHE A 336 -14.10 10.30 1.69
N VAL A 337 -14.84 9.33 1.13
CA VAL A 337 -15.20 9.31 -0.28
C VAL A 337 -16.63 9.80 -0.46
N ASP A 338 -16.81 10.82 -1.29
CA ASP A 338 -18.14 11.32 -1.62
C ASP A 338 -18.89 10.32 -2.50
N ALA A 339 -20.10 9.94 -2.05
CA ALA A 339 -20.85 8.85 -2.65
C ALA A 339 -21.23 9.14 -4.12
N ASN A 340 -21.30 10.42 -4.52
CA ASN A 340 -21.75 10.82 -5.85
C ASN A 340 -20.58 11.16 -6.79
N SER A 341 -19.64 11.99 -6.33
CA SER A 341 -18.48 12.44 -7.11
C SER A 341 -17.29 11.48 -7.08
N LYS A 342 -17.25 10.57 -6.10
CA LYS A 342 -16.14 9.63 -5.85
C LYS A 342 -14.80 10.30 -5.52
N LYS A 343 -14.77 11.63 -5.31
CA LYS A 343 -13.60 12.37 -4.84
C LYS A 343 -13.30 12.01 -3.38
N VAL A 344 -12.03 12.00 -3.01
CA VAL A 344 -11.56 11.73 -1.66
C VAL A 344 -11.31 13.05 -0.93
N TYR A 345 -11.87 13.21 0.26
CA TYR A 345 -11.72 14.40 1.10
C TYR A 345 -11.05 14.03 2.41
N SER A 346 -9.81 14.49 2.59
CA SER A 346 -9.06 14.47 3.85
C SER A 346 -9.51 15.59 4.80
N GLN A 347 -9.06 15.56 6.05
CA GLN A 347 -9.23 16.71 6.95
C GLN A 347 -8.54 17.97 6.42
N ASP A 348 -7.43 17.82 5.70
CA ASP A 348 -6.77 18.93 5.01
C ASP A 348 -7.66 19.53 3.92
N SER A 349 -8.45 18.70 3.22
CA SER A 349 -9.43 19.17 2.24
C SER A 349 -10.50 20.05 2.90
N PHE A 350 -11.02 19.63 4.06
CA PHE A 350 -12.02 20.39 4.80
C PHE A 350 -11.44 21.68 5.38
N THR A 351 -10.21 21.62 5.89
CA THR A 351 -9.47 22.78 6.41
C THR A 351 -9.23 23.80 5.30
N PHE A 352 -8.80 23.36 4.12
CA PHE A 352 -8.62 24.23 2.95
C PHE A 352 -9.93 24.92 2.55
N ALA A 353 -11.05 24.19 2.51
CA ALA A 353 -12.36 24.76 2.21
C ALA A 353 -12.79 25.84 3.24
N LYS A 354 -12.55 25.59 4.54
CA LYS A 354 -12.82 26.57 5.61
C LYS A 354 -11.97 27.83 5.45
N LEU A 355 -10.67 27.71 5.14
CA LEU A 355 -9.78 28.84 4.90
C LEU A 355 -10.24 29.68 3.71
N LEU A 356 -10.58 29.03 2.58
CA LEU A 356 -11.14 29.72 1.41
C LEU A 356 -12.45 30.45 1.73
N LYS A 357 -13.31 29.86 2.57
CA LYS A 357 -14.57 30.47 2.99
C LYS A 357 -14.37 31.67 3.93
N GLN A 358 -13.35 31.64 4.77
CA GLN A 358 -12.98 32.75 5.66
C GLN A 358 -12.43 33.94 4.87
N GLU A 359 -11.59 33.69 3.86
CA GLU A 359 -11.03 34.73 3.00
C GLU A 359 -12.02 35.25 1.95
N LEU A 360 -12.90 34.36 1.45
CA LEU A 360 -14.00 34.56 0.49
C LEU A 360 -13.59 35.08 -0.90
N ARG A 361 -12.58 35.95 -1.00
CA ARG A 361 -12.23 36.72 -2.19
C ARG A 361 -10.75 36.66 -2.53
N ALA A 362 -10.47 36.63 -3.83
CA ALA A 362 -9.13 36.74 -4.35
C ALA A 362 -8.48 38.11 -4.08
N PRO A 363 -7.19 38.17 -3.73
CA PRO A 363 -6.42 39.40 -3.67
C PRO A 363 -6.44 40.16 -5.00
N LEU A 364 -6.48 41.50 -4.94
CA LEU A 364 -6.46 42.37 -6.11
C LEU A 364 -5.07 42.39 -6.75
N ALA A 365 -5.01 42.17 -8.06
CA ALA A 365 -3.78 42.25 -8.82
C ALA A 365 -3.48 43.68 -9.33
N LYS A 366 -2.20 44.04 -9.38
CA LYS A 366 -1.68 45.25 -10.04
C LYS A 366 -0.33 44.98 -10.70
N ILE A 367 0.04 45.82 -11.65
CA ILE A 367 1.40 45.85 -12.22
C ILE A 367 2.28 46.64 -11.26
N SER A 368 3.53 46.24 -11.06
CA SER A 368 4.50 47.04 -10.32
C SER A 368 4.65 48.43 -10.96
N ASP A 369 4.79 49.47 -10.13
CA ASP A 369 4.81 50.86 -10.61
C ASP A 369 5.94 51.11 -11.61
N LEU A 370 7.11 50.49 -11.35
CA LEU A 370 8.28 50.55 -12.23
C LEU A 370 7.96 49.93 -13.60
N LYS A 371 7.35 48.75 -13.64
CA LYS A 371 7.04 48.08 -14.91
C LYS A 371 5.93 48.81 -15.68
N LYS A 372 4.93 49.34 -14.97
CA LYS A 372 3.85 50.14 -15.57
C LYS A 372 4.39 51.39 -16.26
N ALA A 373 5.37 52.07 -15.66
CA ALA A 373 6.05 53.21 -16.28
C ALA A 373 6.83 52.80 -17.54
N GLU A 374 7.60 51.70 -17.49
CA GLU A 374 8.34 51.20 -18.66
C GLU A 374 7.43 50.87 -19.85
N ILE A 375 6.26 50.27 -19.60
CA ILE A 375 5.28 49.94 -20.65
C ILE A 375 4.71 51.22 -21.27
N ASN A 376 4.34 52.21 -20.46
CA ASN A 376 3.81 53.49 -20.95
C ASN A 376 4.82 54.29 -21.77
N GLU A 377 6.11 54.16 -21.45
CA GLU A 377 7.22 54.75 -22.20
C GLU A 377 7.66 53.91 -23.42
N ASN A 378 6.94 52.81 -23.75
CA ASN A 378 7.28 51.84 -24.80
C ASN A 378 8.68 51.19 -24.62
N LYS A 379 9.22 51.16 -23.40
CA LYS A 379 10.51 50.55 -23.05
C LYS A 379 10.39 49.06 -22.72
N ALA A 380 9.20 48.58 -22.38
CA ALA A 380 8.92 47.17 -22.13
C ALA A 380 7.81 46.65 -23.06
N LYS A 381 8.07 45.49 -23.70
CA LYS A 381 7.12 44.80 -24.60
C LYS A 381 6.61 43.47 -24.05
N THR A 382 7.10 43.07 -22.88
CA THR A 382 6.75 41.79 -22.24
C THR A 382 6.52 42.00 -20.75
N LEU A 383 5.71 41.12 -20.18
CA LEU A 383 5.44 41.02 -18.76
C LEU A 383 5.78 39.60 -18.28
N SER A 384 6.27 39.53 -17.06
CA SER A 384 6.59 38.30 -16.36
C SER A 384 5.81 38.21 -15.04
N PRO A 385 5.70 37.03 -14.42
CA PRO A 385 5.10 36.89 -13.09
C PRO A 385 5.67 37.85 -12.03
N ALA A 386 6.97 38.14 -12.09
CA ALA A 386 7.66 39.01 -11.12
C ALA A 386 7.23 40.48 -11.21
N ASP A 387 6.62 40.89 -12.33
CA ASP A 387 6.14 42.24 -12.57
C ASP A 387 4.75 42.51 -11.96
N ILE A 388 4.10 41.47 -11.42
CA ILE A 388 2.75 41.55 -10.86
C ILE A 388 2.82 41.54 -9.33
N GLU A 389 2.03 42.40 -8.71
CA GLU A 389 1.84 42.51 -7.27
C GLU A 389 0.41 42.15 -6.87
N LEU A 390 0.28 41.45 -5.74
CA LEU A 390 -1.01 41.13 -5.13
C LEU A 390 -1.21 41.98 -3.86
N THR A 391 -2.32 42.70 -3.81
CA THR A 391 -2.58 43.67 -2.76
C THR A 391 -2.86 42.98 -1.41
N GLY A 392 -2.27 43.52 -0.34
CA GLY A 392 -2.50 43.03 1.03
C GLY A 392 -1.79 41.73 1.37
N LEU A 393 -0.82 41.31 0.54
CA LEU A 393 0.00 40.11 0.76
C LEU A 393 1.48 40.46 0.91
N THR A 394 2.22 39.58 1.57
CA THR A 394 3.68 39.70 1.74
C THR A 394 4.39 38.86 0.69
N LYS A 395 5.33 39.43 -0.07
CA LYS A 395 6.14 38.69 -1.05
C LYS A 395 7.10 37.74 -0.32
N VAL A 396 7.18 36.50 -0.77
CA VAL A 396 8.13 35.49 -0.30
C VAL A 396 9.35 35.50 -1.21
N GLU A 397 10.55 35.47 -0.63
CA GLU A 397 11.79 35.36 -1.41
C GLU A 397 11.93 33.93 -1.98
N ASP A 398 11.71 33.79 -3.28
CA ASP A 398 12.00 32.58 -4.04
C ASP A 398 12.69 32.97 -5.38
N PRO A 399 13.86 32.39 -5.70
CA PRO A 399 14.62 32.76 -6.89
C PRO A 399 14.01 32.27 -8.21
N LYS A 400 13.06 31.32 -8.16
CA LYS A 400 12.45 30.68 -9.33
C LYS A 400 10.97 31.03 -9.50
N LYS A 401 10.29 31.42 -8.42
CA LYS A 401 8.84 31.61 -8.39
C LYS A 401 8.46 32.98 -7.86
N THR A 402 7.32 33.50 -8.31
CA THR A 402 6.71 34.70 -7.71
C THR A 402 5.59 34.28 -6.78
N ILE A 403 5.88 34.29 -5.47
CA ILE A 403 4.97 33.82 -4.43
C ILE A 403 4.68 34.97 -3.46
N TYR A 404 3.40 35.12 -3.12
CA TYR A 404 2.93 35.97 -2.05
C TYR A 404 2.29 35.12 -0.94
N GLN A 405 2.30 35.61 0.30
CA GLN A 405 1.81 34.90 1.46
C GLN A 405 0.81 35.76 2.25
N LYS A 406 -0.20 35.09 2.82
CA LYS A 406 -1.09 35.62 3.86
C LYS A 406 -1.13 34.67 5.05
N GLU A 407 -1.02 35.22 6.26
CA GLU A 407 -1.29 34.47 7.49
C GLU A 407 -2.79 34.51 7.80
N VAL A 408 -3.38 33.34 8.05
CA VAL A 408 -4.79 33.18 8.40
C VAL A 408 -4.91 32.25 9.60
N THR A 409 -5.57 32.69 10.67
CA THR A 409 -5.84 31.85 11.84
C THR A 409 -7.22 31.20 11.70
N LEU A 410 -7.25 29.87 11.82
CA LEU A 410 -8.46 29.04 11.83
C LEU A 410 -8.35 28.04 13.00
N ASP A 411 -9.42 27.90 13.79
CA ASP A 411 -9.48 26.93 14.89
C ASP A 411 -8.25 26.97 15.83
N GLN A 412 -7.77 28.18 16.16
CA GLN A 412 -6.58 28.46 17.00
C GLN A 412 -5.22 28.04 16.41
N LYS A 413 -5.18 27.62 15.14
CA LYS A 413 -3.94 27.33 14.40
C LYS A 413 -3.73 28.38 13.31
N THR A 414 -2.50 28.85 13.15
CA THR A 414 -2.11 29.76 12.07
C THR A 414 -1.67 28.97 10.85
N TYR A 415 -2.19 29.36 9.69
CA TYR A 415 -1.91 28.79 8.38
C TYR A 415 -1.34 29.85 7.46
N HIS A 416 -0.46 29.42 6.54
CA HIS A 416 0.16 30.29 5.55
C HIS A 416 -0.43 29.99 4.17
N MET A 417 -1.35 30.84 3.73
CA MET A 417 -1.89 30.79 2.37
C MET A 417 -0.86 31.36 1.40
N LEU A 418 -0.49 30.57 0.40
CA LEU A 418 0.49 30.91 -0.63
C LEU A 418 -0.22 31.19 -1.94
N PHE A 419 0.15 32.30 -2.59
CA PHE A 419 -0.39 32.77 -3.86
C PHE A 419 0.76 32.85 -4.86
N GLU A 420 0.90 31.80 -5.67
CA GLU A 420 1.92 31.69 -6.71
C GLU A 420 1.37 32.23 -8.04
N ILE A 421 2.03 33.22 -8.63
CA ILE A 421 1.71 33.71 -9.97
C ILE A 421 2.38 32.78 -10.98
N THR A 422 1.59 31.92 -11.62
CA THR A 422 2.10 30.87 -12.51
C THR A 422 2.15 31.28 -13.97
N SER A 423 1.32 32.24 -14.37
CA SER A 423 1.30 32.72 -15.75
C SER A 423 0.80 34.16 -15.85
N VAL A 424 1.41 34.93 -16.77
CA VAL A 424 0.97 36.26 -17.17
C VAL A 424 0.91 36.27 -18.69
N LEU A 425 -0.30 36.45 -19.23
CA LEU A 425 -0.54 36.57 -20.67
C LEU A 425 -0.93 38.02 -20.96
N SER A 426 -0.25 38.67 -21.89
CA SER A 426 -0.48 40.08 -22.21
C SER A 426 -0.56 40.31 -23.71
N ASN A 427 -1.47 41.20 -24.13
CA ASN A 427 -1.54 41.69 -25.51
C ASN A 427 -1.28 43.21 -25.56
N LEU A 428 -0.04 43.59 -25.25
CA LEU A 428 0.36 44.99 -25.07
C LEU A 428 0.25 45.85 -26.34
N ASP A 429 0.31 45.23 -27.53
CA ASP A 429 0.27 45.94 -28.81
C ASP A 429 -1.15 46.24 -29.32
N LYS A 430 -2.18 45.58 -28.77
CA LYS A 430 -3.58 45.75 -29.24
C LYS A 430 -4.50 46.30 -28.16
N THR A 431 -4.69 45.53 -27.09
CA THR A 431 -5.71 45.86 -26.07
C THR A 431 -5.10 46.32 -24.76
N ARG A 432 -3.80 46.04 -24.55
CA ARG A 432 -3.10 46.26 -23.28
C ARG A 432 -3.75 45.56 -22.09
N ASP A 433 -4.51 44.50 -22.37
CA ASP A 433 -5.08 43.65 -21.35
C ASP A 433 -4.08 42.60 -20.91
N ILE A 434 -4.18 42.24 -19.62
CA ILE A 434 -3.31 41.26 -18.98
C ILE A 434 -4.18 40.25 -18.24
N GLU A 435 -3.97 38.97 -18.53
CA GLU A 435 -4.54 37.86 -17.80
C GLU A 435 -3.49 37.23 -16.88
N ILE A 436 -3.82 37.10 -15.60
CA ILE A 436 -2.92 36.63 -14.56
C ILE A 436 -3.51 35.36 -13.98
N THR A 437 -2.77 34.26 -14.04
CA THR A 437 -3.16 33.00 -13.41
C THR A 437 -2.45 32.86 -12.07
N VAL A 438 -3.23 32.66 -11.01
CA VAL A 438 -2.72 32.52 -9.64
C VAL A 438 -3.12 31.15 -9.09
N HIS A 439 -2.13 30.42 -8.57
CA HIS A 439 -2.28 29.16 -7.88
C HIS A 439 -2.23 29.41 -6.35
N VAL A 440 -3.31 29.06 -5.66
CA VAL A 440 -3.49 29.23 -4.22
C VAL A 440 -3.34 27.88 -3.53
N SER A 441 -2.43 27.80 -2.57
CA SER A 441 -2.24 26.63 -1.70
C SER A 441 -2.05 27.06 -0.25
N VAL A 442 -1.91 26.09 0.66
CA VAL A 442 -1.59 26.33 2.07
C VAL A 442 -0.39 25.49 2.44
N LYS A 443 0.65 26.12 3.00
CA LYS A 443 1.94 25.49 3.28
C LYS A 443 1.83 24.25 4.18
N GLU A 444 0.93 24.30 5.16
CA GLU A 444 0.76 23.25 6.18
C GLU A 444 -0.12 22.09 5.72
N LEU A 445 -0.80 22.19 4.57
CA LEU A 445 -1.74 21.19 4.07
C LEU A 445 -1.14 20.35 2.94
N GLU A 446 -1.75 19.22 2.64
CA GLU A 446 -1.43 18.40 1.46
C GLU A 446 -1.33 19.21 0.17
N LYS A 447 -0.29 18.96 -0.64
CA LYS A 447 -0.02 19.67 -1.90
C LYS A 447 -1.16 19.61 -2.92
N ARG A 448 -1.96 18.53 -2.90
CA ARG A 448 -3.14 18.40 -3.77
C ARG A 448 -4.25 19.41 -3.46
N GLN A 449 -4.25 20.04 -2.28
CA GLN A 449 -5.25 21.03 -1.90
C GLN A 449 -4.87 22.39 -2.45
N HIS A 450 -5.46 22.73 -3.60
CA HIS A 450 -5.23 24.01 -4.24
C HIS A 450 -6.46 24.53 -4.99
N LEU A 451 -6.41 25.82 -5.29
CA LEU A 451 -7.33 26.54 -6.15
C LEU A 451 -6.53 27.30 -7.20
N VAL A 452 -7.03 27.34 -8.43
CA VAL A 452 -6.52 28.23 -9.46
C VAL A 452 -7.59 29.26 -9.80
N TYR A 453 -7.23 30.55 -9.77
CA TYR A 453 -8.10 31.63 -10.22
C TYR A 453 -7.37 32.53 -11.22
N LYS A 454 -8.16 33.32 -11.96
CA LYS A 454 -7.67 34.25 -12.98
C LYS A 454 -8.09 35.68 -12.64
N SER A 455 -7.12 36.58 -12.53
CA SER A 455 -7.36 38.04 -12.52
C SER A 455 -7.14 38.63 -13.91
N THR A 456 -7.82 39.74 -14.18
CA THR A 456 -7.70 40.43 -15.47
C THR A 456 -7.51 41.91 -15.21
N LEU A 457 -6.46 42.49 -15.80
CA LEU A 457 -6.21 43.92 -15.80
C LEU A 457 -6.57 44.44 -17.19
N ASN A 458 -7.56 45.34 -17.26
CA ASN A 458 -8.01 45.91 -18.52
C ASN A 458 -7.22 47.19 -18.80
N ASN A 459 -6.63 47.32 -19.99
CA ASN A 459 -5.84 48.49 -20.38
C ASN A 459 -4.81 48.94 -19.31
N LEU A 460 -4.06 48.00 -18.73
CA LEU A 460 -3.07 48.23 -17.65
C LEU A 460 -3.64 48.82 -16.34
N GLU A 461 -4.96 48.89 -16.19
CA GLU A 461 -5.58 49.37 -14.96
C GLU A 461 -5.60 48.29 -13.88
N ASN A 462 -5.40 48.73 -12.63
CA ASN A 462 -5.39 47.84 -11.48
C ASN A 462 -6.76 47.19 -11.28
N GLU A 463 -6.79 45.98 -10.73
CA GLU A 463 -8.04 45.35 -10.34
C GLU A 463 -8.68 46.13 -9.18
N ILE A 464 -9.92 46.59 -9.37
CA ILE A 464 -10.66 47.38 -8.35
C ILE A 464 -11.74 46.56 -7.64
N THR A 465 -12.05 45.36 -8.13
CA THR A 465 -13.11 44.51 -7.57
C THR A 465 -12.57 43.09 -7.41
N ALA A 466 -12.56 42.62 -6.17
CA ALA A 466 -12.08 41.28 -5.84
C ALA A 466 -13.11 40.23 -6.23
N LYS A 467 -12.68 39.19 -6.96
CA LYS A 467 -13.54 38.07 -7.36
C LYS A 467 -13.73 37.10 -6.19
N GLU A 468 -14.95 36.64 -5.99
CA GLU A 468 -15.25 35.60 -5.00
C GLU A 468 -14.77 34.23 -5.48
N TYR A 469 -14.27 33.43 -4.55
CA TYR A 469 -13.90 32.05 -4.84
C TYR A 469 -15.14 31.20 -5.14
N ASN A 470 -15.03 30.25 -6.06
CA ASN A 470 -16.11 29.29 -6.31
C ASN A 470 -16.11 28.21 -5.24
N LEU A 471 -16.71 28.52 -4.09
CA LEU A 471 -16.77 27.63 -2.93
C LEU A 471 -17.56 26.33 -3.19
N ASN A 472 -18.39 26.25 -4.23
CA ASN A 472 -19.14 25.02 -4.55
C ASN A 472 -18.23 23.83 -4.93
N LEU A 473 -16.99 24.11 -5.34
CA LEU A 473 -15.98 23.10 -5.67
C LEU A 473 -15.19 22.62 -4.43
N TYR A 474 -15.35 23.28 -3.29
CA TYR A 474 -14.59 23.05 -2.06
C TYR A 474 -15.54 22.88 -0.88
N ARG A 475 -15.69 21.64 -0.43
CA ARG A 475 -16.60 21.30 0.67
C ARG A 475 -15.81 21.06 1.94
N ASP A 476 -16.41 21.43 3.06
CA ASP A 476 -15.97 21.12 4.43
C ASP A 476 -16.68 19.88 5.01
N TYR A 477 -17.34 19.10 4.15
CA TYR A 477 -17.99 17.82 4.48
C TYR A 477 -18.14 16.93 3.24
N VAL A 478 -18.37 15.64 3.47
CA VAL A 478 -18.76 14.66 2.46
C VAL A 478 -20.22 14.24 2.68
N ASN A 479 -20.98 14.03 1.59
CA ASN A 479 -22.31 13.44 1.69
C ASN A 479 -22.26 11.93 1.38
N ALA A 480 -22.60 11.12 2.39
CA ALA A 480 -22.73 9.68 2.26
C ALA A 480 -23.99 9.25 1.49
N LEU A 481 -25.00 10.12 1.34
CA LEU A 481 -26.20 9.81 0.57
C LEU A 481 -25.88 9.69 -0.91
N ASP A 482 -26.04 8.48 -1.42
CA ASP A 482 -25.97 8.21 -2.85
C ASP A 482 -27.33 8.56 -3.49
N ASN A 483 -27.29 9.52 -4.41
CA ASN A 483 -28.49 10.02 -5.08
C ASN A 483 -29.15 8.97 -5.98
N THR A 484 -28.41 7.97 -6.43
CA THR A 484 -28.88 6.89 -7.31
C THR A 484 -29.53 5.79 -6.50
N SER A 485 -28.81 5.27 -5.51
CA SER A 485 -29.27 4.12 -4.72
C SER A 485 -30.18 4.53 -3.54
N LYS A 486 -30.31 5.84 -3.27
CA LYS A 486 -31.14 6.41 -2.20
C LYS A 486 -30.85 5.82 -0.82
N MET A 487 -29.59 5.47 -0.58
CA MET A 487 -29.07 4.92 0.67
C MET A 487 -27.77 5.62 1.05
N PHE A 488 -27.36 5.48 2.30
CA PHE A 488 -26.03 5.90 2.73
C PHE A 488 -25.00 4.87 2.30
N ASN A 489 -23.97 5.32 1.57
CA ASN A 489 -22.80 4.54 1.16
C ASN A 489 -21.50 5.22 1.66
N PRO A 490 -21.33 5.39 2.98
CA PRO A 490 -20.14 6.00 3.55
C PRO A 490 -18.91 5.13 3.32
N LYS A 491 -17.81 5.78 2.95
CA LYS A 491 -16.54 5.13 2.68
C LYS A 491 -15.38 6.00 3.12
N TYR A 492 -14.38 5.39 3.75
CA TYR A 492 -13.09 5.99 4.05
C TYR A 492 -12.00 5.11 3.43
N VAL A 493 -10.98 5.74 2.82
CA VAL A 493 -9.92 5.02 2.11
C VAL A 493 -8.54 5.55 2.44
N VAL A 494 -7.54 4.68 2.34
CA VAL A 494 -6.12 5.02 2.27
C VAL A 494 -5.53 4.33 1.06
N LYS A 495 -5.08 5.09 0.06
CA LYS A 495 -4.39 4.59 -1.13
C LYS A 495 -2.90 4.47 -0.82
N ILE A 496 -2.38 3.24 -0.86
CA ILE A 496 -1.02 2.92 -0.44
C ILE A 496 -0.16 2.77 -1.70
N VAL A 497 0.63 3.79 -1.99
CA VAL A 497 1.54 3.89 -3.14
C VAL A 497 2.77 4.73 -2.79
N PRO A 498 3.93 4.51 -3.42
CA PRO A 498 5.05 5.45 -3.34
C PRO A 498 4.70 6.78 -4.04
N LEU A 499 5.41 7.85 -3.68
CA LEU A 499 5.33 9.15 -4.36
C LEU A 499 6.59 9.39 -5.19
N LEU A 500 6.45 10.13 -6.29
CA LEU A 500 7.58 10.58 -7.08
C LEU A 500 8.20 11.83 -6.45
N ASN A 501 9.25 11.64 -5.67
CA ASN A 501 9.96 12.72 -4.98
C ASN A 501 11.34 12.97 -5.57
N GLU A 502 11.89 14.15 -5.33
CA GLU A 502 13.30 14.41 -5.60
C GLU A 502 14.18 13.44 -4.80
N ASP A 503 15.18 12.89 -5.48
CA ASP A 503 16.15 11.96 -4.90
C ASP A 503 17.56 12.38 -5.32
N PRO A 504 18.34 12.98 -4.40
CA PRO A 504 19.70 13.43 -4.70
C PRO A 504 20.69 12.27 -4.88
N THR A 505 20.31 11.04 -4.53
CA THR A 505 21.18 9.85 -4.58
C THR A 505 21.13 9.11 -5.92
N LEU A 506 20.25 9.51 -6.83
CA LEU A 506 20.22 9.02 -8.20
C LEU A 506 21.45 9.54 -8.96
N GLU A 507 22.52 8.75 -8.94
CA GLU A 507 23.68 8.92 -9.82
C GLU A 507 23.36 8.36 -11.20
N PHE A 508 23.51 9.17 -12.25
CA PHE A 508 23.31 8.74 -13.62
C PHE A 508 24.61 8.16 -14.18
N SER A 509 24.52 7.03 -14.89
CA SER A 509 25.63 6.53 -15.71
C SER A 509 26.03 7.62 -16.73
N ASP A 510 27.33 7.85 -16.90
CA ASP A 510 28.03 8.97 -17.57
C ASP A 510 27.62 9.39 -19.01
N ASN A 511 26.51 8.90 -19.57
CA ASN A 511 26.13 9.16 -20.97
C ASN A 511 24.98 10.15 -21.20
N LYS A 512 24.53 10.93 -20.20
CA LYS A 512 23.49 11.97 -20.41
C LYS A 512 23.85 13.31 -19.75
N ALA A 513 24.72 14.08 -20.41
CA ALA A 513 25.10 15.45 -20.04
C ALA A 513 23.98 16.51 -20.14
N ASN A 514 22.72 16.10 -20.30
CA ASN A 514 21.54 16.98 -20.39
C ASN A 514 20.42 16.48 -19.44
N SER A 515 20.72 16.30 -18.16
CA SER A 515 19.72 15.85 -17.19
C SER A 515 18.79 17.02 -16.80
N THR A 516 17.53 16.97 -17.20
CA THR A 516 16.49 17.92 -16.75
C THR A 516 16.09 17.65 -15.30
N ASP A 517 15.54 18.64 -14.57
CA ASP A 517 15.12 18.47 -13.16
C ASP A 517 14.17 17.26 -12.94
N GLU A 518 13.44 16.82 -13.97
CA GLU A 518 12.60 15.61 -13.90
C GLU A 518 13.40 14.31 -13.72
N THR A 519 14.66 14.22 -14.17
CA THR A 519 15.44 12.97 -14.03
C THR A 519 15.84 12.74 -12.58
N LYS A 520 15.96 13.78 -11.74
CA LYS A 520 16.35 13.66 -10.33
C LYS A 520 15.21 13.20 -9.41
N LYS A 521 14.17 12.56 -9.93
CA LYS A 521 13.03 12.08 -9.13
C LYS A 521 12.94 10.56 -9.13
N ALA A 522 12.71 9.97 -7.97
CA ALA A 522 12.48 8.55 -7.77
C ALA A 522 11.12 8.31 -7.08
N PHE A 523 10.47 7.21 -7.44
CA PHE A 523 9.39 6.67 -6.61
C PHE A 523 9.97 6.16 -5.30
N ASN A 524 9.53 6.73 -4.19
CA ASN A 524 9.94 6.34 -2.84
C ASN A 524 8.83 6.66 -1.83
N PHE A 525 9.04 6.30 -0.57
CA PHE A 525 8.07 6.54 0.50
C PHE A 525 8.24 7.87 1.22
N LYS A 526 9.21 8.71 0.83
CA LYS A 526 9.40 10.03 1.46
C LYS A 526 8.12 10.86 1.34
N ASN A 527 7.84 11.66 2.36
CA ASN A 527 6.62 12.48 2.44
C ASN A 527 5.30 11.67 2.39
N THR A 528 5.34 10.37 2.73
CA THR A 528 4.15 9.56 2.95
C THR A 528 4.04 9.17 4.44
N PRO A 529 2.84 8.81 4.94
CA PRO A 529 2.70 8.26 6.29
C PRO A 529 3.48 6.96 6.53
N TRP A 530 3.91 6.29 5.45
CA TRP A 530 4.64 5.03 5.47
C TRP A 530 6.10 5.16 5.03
N ASP A 531 6.72 6.31 5.31
CA ASP A 531 8.13 6.59 5.05
C ASP A 531 9.11 5.77 5.92
N ASN A 532 8.64 5.31 7.07
CA ASN A 532 9.43 4.55 8.05
C ASN A 532 9.31 3.03 7.87
N GLU A 533 10.33 2.31 8.35
CA GLU A 533 10.44 0.85 8.23
C GLU A 533 9.27 0.11 8.88
N THR A 534 8.73 0.60 10.00
CA THR A 534 7.60 -0.04 10.68
C THR A 534 6.36 -0.07 9.80
N GLN A 535 6.00 1.05 9.18
CA GLN A 535 4.87 1.13 8.27
C GLN A 535 5.11 0.34 6.97
N GLN A 536 6.34 0.35 6.45
CA GLN A 536 6.71 -0.48 5.29
C GLN A 536 6.58 -1.98 5.60
N LYS A 537 6.95 -2.40 6.82
CA LYS A 537 6.76 -3.77 7.31
C LYS A 537 5.28 -4.15 7.38
N ILE A 538 4.43 -3.26 7.91
CA ILE A 538 2.97 -3.46 7.92
C ILE A 538 2.44 -3.66 6.49
N ILE A 539 2.84 -2.79 5.55
CA ILE A 539 2.41 -2.91 4.14
C ILE A 539 2.89 -4.23 3.53
N ALA A 540 4.15 -4.62 3.74
CA ALA A 540 4.69 -5.88 3.25
C ALA A 540 3.94 -7.08 3.84
N ASN A 541 3.64 -7.06 5.14
CA ASN A 541 2.86 -8.09 5.81
C ASN A 541 1.44 -8.24 5.22
N HIS A 542 0.83 -7.20 4.67
CA HIS A 542 -0.44 -7.36 3.94
C HIS A 542 -0.23 -7.98 2.55
N ILE A 543 0.80 -7.52 1.83
CA ILE A 543 1.13 -7.98 0.47
C ILE A 543 1.42 -9.48 0.42
N ILE A 544 2.18 -10.00 1.39
CA ILE A 544 2.61 -11.41 1.37
C ILE A 544 1.44 -12.40 1.37
N PHE A 545 0.25 -11.99 1.82
CA PHE A 545 -0.97 -12.81 1.77
C PHE A 545 -1.94 -12.47 0.62
N LEU A 546 -1.70 -11.41 -0.16
CA LEU A 546 -2.53 -11.09 -1.32
C LEU A 546 -2.11 -11.89 -2.57
N ASP A 547 -0.81 -12.08 -2.77
CA ASP A 547 -0.24 -12.75 -3.94
C ASP A 547 0.85 -13.80 -3.58
N THR A 548 0.66 -14.53 -2.48
CA THR A 548 1.70 -15.39 -1.87
C THR A 548 2.46 -16.26 -2.86
N ASN A 549 1.76 -16.97 -3.74
CA ASN A 549 2.39 -17.91 -4.67
C ASN A 549 3.20 -17.21 -5.77
N ASP A 550 2.66 -16.15 -6.38
CA ASP A 550 3.36 -15.41 -7.44
C ASP A 550 4.58 -14.67 -6.89
N LEU A 551 4.41 -14.04 -5.72
CA LEU A 551 5.49 -13.35 -5.03
C LEU A 551 6.59 -14.30 -4.58
N PHE A 552 6.24 -15.49 -4.09
CA PHE A 552 7.25 -16.48 -3.72
C PHE A 552 8.05 -16.96 -4.94
N LYS A 553 7.41 -17.14 -6.10
CA LYS A 553 8.12 -17.47 -7.35
C LYS A 553 9.10 -16.38 -7.75
N LYS A 554 8.68 -15.11 -7.66
CA LYS A 554 9.54 -13.93 -7.92
C LYS A 554 10.70 -13.85 -6.92
N ALA A 555 10.44 -14.02 -5.63
CA ALA A 555 11.45 -14.04 -4.59
C ALA A 555 12.46 -15.18 -4.80
N ASN A 556 11.99 -16.39 -5.13
CA ASN A 556 12.85 -17.52 -5.40
C ASN A 556 13.73 -17.32 -6.64
N ALA A 557 13.15 -16.81 -7.73
CA ALA A 557 13.93 -16.44 -8.92
C ALA A 557 15.00 -15.38 -8.58
N TYR A 558 14.66 -14.43 -7.71
CA TYR A 558 15.60 -13.45 -7.21
C TYR A 558 16.74 -14.08 -6.40
N PHE A 559 16.43 -14.96 -5.45
CA PHE A 559 17.44 -15.65 -4.65
C PHE A 559 18.35 -16.54 -5.49
N LYS A 560 17.83 -17.20 -6.55
CA LYS A 560 18.68 -17.97 -7.48
C LYS A 560 19.78 -17.13 -8.12
N GLU A 561 19.46 -15.90 -8.53
CA GLU A 561 20.43 -14.96 -9.08
C GLU A 561 21.46 -14.48 -8.04
N LEU A 562 21.15 -14.56 -6.75
CA LEU A 562 22.10 -14.31 -5.67
C LEU A 562 23.07 -15.48 -5.42
N GLY A 563 22.94 -16.59 -6.15
CA GLY A 563 23.86 -17.73 -6.10
C GLY A 563 23.26 -19.00 -5.49
N PHE A 564 22.00 -18.98 -5.05
CA PHE A 564 21.35 -20.18 -4.52
C PHE A 564 20.88 -21.09 -5.66
N LYS A 565 21.67 -22.11 -5.98
CA LYS A 565 21.32 -23.09 -7.02
C LYS A 565 20.97 -24.44 -6.40
N MET A 566 19.92 -25.06 -6.92
CA MET A 566 19.61 -26.47 -6.65
C MET A 566 20.41 -27.35 -7.60
N ASP A 567 21.00 -28.44 -7.08
CA ASP A 567 21.64 -29.46 -7.92
C ASP A 567 20.57 -30.38 -8.52
N GLU A 568 20.04 -29.99 -9.68
CA GLU A 568 19.01 -30.75 -10.41
C GLU A 568 19.47 -32.17 -10.78
N SER A 569 20.78 -32.37 -10.97
CA SER A 569 21.35 -33.65 -11.43
C SER A 569 21.21 -34.77 -10.40
N LYS A 570 21.03 -34.41 -9.12
CA LYS A 570 20.86 -35.35 -8.00
C LYS A 570 19.41 -35.48 -7.53
N MET A 571 18.46 -34.79 -8.16
CA MET A 571 17.06 -34.79 -7.74
C MET A 571 16.25 -35.91 -8.39
N ASN A 572 15.38 -36.54 -7.59
CA ASN A 572 14.37 -37.46 -8.08
C ASN A 572 13.45 -36.74 -9.08
N THR A 573 13.16 -37.36 -10.23
CA THR A 573 12.37 -36.76 -11.33
C THR A 573 10.96 -36.33 -10.91
N SER A 574 10.32 -37.04 -9.99
CA SER A 574 9.00 -36.67 -9.45
C SER A 574 9.07 -35.41 -8.60
N ILE A 575 10.10 -35.30 -7.76
CA ILE A 575 10.37 -34.12 -6.93
C ILE A 575 10.71 -32.92 -7.83
N ALA A 576 11.58 -33.11 -8.84
CA ALA A 576 11.94 -32.05 -9.79
C ALA A 576 10.71 -31.51 -10.55
N LYS A 577 9.78 -32.38 -10.99
CA LYS A 577 8.53 -31.94 -11.61
C LYS A 577 7.66 -31.10 -10.66
N LYS A 578 7.51 -31.53 -9.40
CA LYS A 578 6.73 -30.78 -8.39
C LYS A 578 7.37 -29.43 -8.06
N LEU A 579 8.70 -29.37 -7.94
CA LEU A 579 9.44 -28.12 -7.74
C LEU A 579 9.26 -27.14 -8.92
N LYS A 580 9.23 -27.63 -10.17
CA LYS A 580 8.92 -26.78 -11.35
C LYS A 580 7.50 -26.19 -11.27
N LEU A 581 6.51 -26.96 -10.82
CA LEU A 581 5.13 -26.47 -10.64
C LEU A 581 5.05 -25.36 -9.58
N GLU A 582 5.80 -25.51 -8.49
CA GLU A 582 5.95 -24.50 -7.43
C GLU A 582 6.82 -23.30 -7.87
N GLY A 583 7.42 -23.32 -9.07
CA GLY A 583 8.33 -22.28 -9.58
C GLY A 583 9.67 -22.22 -8.82
N LEU A 584 10.03 -23.34 -8.20
CA LEU A 584 11.27 -23.52 -7.45
C LEU A 584 12.43 -24.00 -8.31
N LEU A 585 12.16 -24.55 -9.50
CA LEU A 585 13.13 -24.96 -10.52
C LEU A 585 12.93 -24.19 -11.83
#